data_AF-S0J3Y1-F1
#
_entry.id   AF-S0J3Y1-F1
#
_cell.length_a   1.000
_cell.length_b   1.000
_cell.length_c   1.000
_cell.angle_alpha   90.00
_cell.angle_beta   90.00
_cell.angle_gamma   90.00
#
_symmetry.space_group_name_H-M   'P 1'
#
loop_
_entity.id
_entity.type
_entity.pdbx_description
1 polymer ?
#
loop_
_entity_poly.entity_id
_entity_poly.type
_entity_poly.pdbx_seq_one_letter_code
_entity_poly.pdbx_strand_id
1 'polypeptide(L)'
;MEENSRKYQFGTIEDILRGCEAEPTEPDRQTEMDGGILLTSGVHVYLPRHEINVHEGFFCHMADGQLEPLYFLTVIYDRADKEFLYDAEENFVDTVHQWLKGKCTPEQLEQEPCEVKGIKEDIVYGKSIQTGGSGGNPCRDGTACGSPGRHHGKR
;
A
#
# COMPACT_ATOMS: atom_id res chain seq x y z
N MET A 1 -14.56 -12.08 14.97
CA MET A 1 -13.62 -12.34 13.87
C MET A 1 -12.54 -11.29 14.03
N GLU A 2 -11.34 -11.69 14.42
CA GLU A 2 -10.20 -10.78 14.50
C GLU A 2 -9.78 -10.47 13.06
N GLU A 3 -10.18 -9.30 12.58
CA GLU A 3 -9.73 -8.75 11.31
C GLU A 3 -8.20 -8.62 11.39
N ASN A 4 -7.48 -9.32 10.52
CA ASN A 4 -6.02 -9.26 10.43
C ASN A 4 -5.61 -7.85 9.98
N SER A 5 -5.60 -6.89 10.90
CA SER A 5 -5.10 -5.54 10.64
C SER A 5 -3.59 -5.61 10.41
N ARG A 6 -3.22 -5.74 9.13
CA ARG A 6 -1.83 -5.69 8.69
C ARG A 6 -1.40 -4.23 8.72
N LYS A 7 -0.30 -3.95 9.43
CA LYS A 7 0.30 -2.62 9.53
C LYS A 7 1.20 -2.39 8.32
N TYR A 8 0.89 -1.38 7.53
CA TYR A 8 1.68 -0.93 6.37
C TYR A 8 2.33 0.42 6.66
N GLN A 9 3.36 0.78 5.90
CA GLN A 9 3.87 2.15 5.88
C GLN A 9 3.04 2.97 4.88
N PHE A 10 2.57 4.14 5.31
CA PHE A 10 1.68 4.97 4.51
C PHE A 10 2.28 5.36 3.16
N GLY A 11 3.59 5.64 3.11
CA GLY A 11 4.27 6.00 1.86
C GLY A 11 4.36 4.88 0.83
N THR A 12 4.10 3.62 1.23
CA THR A 12 4.17 2.46 0.32
C THR A 12 2.79 1.93 -0.07
N ILE A 13 1.73 2.38 0.61
CA ILE A 13 0.47 1.67 0.55
C ILE A 13 -0.27 1.91 -0.76
N GLU A 14 -0.18 3.11 -1.31
CA GLU A 14 -0.78 3.45 -2.60
C GLU A 14 -0.15 2.61 -3.73
N ASP A 15 1.17 2.47 -3.75
CA ASP A 15 1.88 1.60 -4.70
C ASP A 15 1.46 0.12 -4.56
N ILE A 16 1.26 -0.35 -3.33
CA ILE A 16 0.78 -1.71 -3.06
C ILE A 16 -0.66 -1.86 -3.58
N LEU A 17 -1.55 -0.93 -3.27
CA LEU A 17 -2.95 -0.97 -3.69
C LEU A 17 -3.07 -0.98 -5.22
N ARG A 18 -2.30 -0.13 -5.90
CA ARG A 18 -2.25 -0.07 -7.37
C ARG A 18 -1.55 -1.26 -8.00
N GLY A 19 -0.52 -1.79 -7.34
CA GLY A 19 0.28 -2.90 -7.83
C GLY A 19 -0.35 -4.28 -7.64
N CYS A 20 -1.28 -4.43 -6.70
CA CYS A 20 -1.83 -5.73 -6.32
C CYS A 20 -3.01 -6.21 -7.17
N GLU A 21 -3.39 -5.54 -8.26
CA GLU A 21 -4.66 -5.79 -8.99
C GLU A 21 -5.82 -6.00 -8.00
N ALA A 22 -5.78 -5.29 -6.86
CA ALA A 22 -6.79 -5.44 -5.84
C ALA A 22 -8.07 -4.89 -6.46
N GLU A 23 -8.95 -5.79 -6.90
CA GLU A 23 -10.26 -5.39 -7.40
C GLU A 23 -10.95 -4.66 -6.24
N PRO A 24 -11.18 -3.34 -6.36
CA PRO A 24 -11.87 -2.63 -5.30
C PRO A 24 -13.23 -3.30 -5.15
N THR A 25 -13.66 -3.52 -3.91
CA THR A 25 -15.09 -3.76 -3.68
C THR A 25 -15.87 -2.63 -4.35
N GLU A 26 -17.04 -2.95 -4.90
CA GLU A 26 -18.01 -2.00 -5.45
C GLU A 26 -17.98 -0.67 -4.67
N PRO A 27 -18.07 0.50 -5.34
CA PRO A 27 -17.89 1.80 -4.69
C PRO A 27 -18.75 1.90 -3.43
N ASP A 28 -18.11 2.07 -2.28
CA ASP A 28 -18.80 2.05 -0.98
C ASP A 28 -19.64 3.32 -0.76
N ARG A 29 -19.35 4.40 -1.50
CA ARG A 29 -20.02 5.68 -1.32
C ARG A 29 -20.11 6.51 -2.59
N GLN A 30 -21.28 7.12 -2.75
CA GLN A 30 -21.57 8.16 -3.73
C GLN A 30 -21.98 9.42 -2.98
N THR A 31 -21.26 10.52 -3.22
CA THR A 31 -21.52 11.83 -2.59
C THR A 31 -21.80 12.85 -3.69
N GLU A 32 -22.96 13.50 -3.65
CA GLU A 32 -23.24 14.64 -4.53
C GLU A 32 -22.38 15.83 -4.10
N MET A 33 -21.70 16.45 -5.06
CA MET A 33 -20.85 17.63 -4.87
C MET A 33 -21.22 18.70 -5.89
N ASP A 34 -20.78 19.93 -5.66
CA ASP A 34 -20.99 21.00 -6.61
C ASP A 34 -20.33 20.65 -7.95
N GLY A 35 -21.15 20.48 -8.99
CA GLY A 35 -20.68 20.19 -10.35
C GLY A 35 -20.50 18.72 -10.69
N GLY A 36 -20.79 17.78 -9.78
CA GLY A 36 -20.63 16.36 -10.08
C GLY A 36 -20.92 15.43 -8.91
N ILE A 37 -20.43 14.22 -9.04
CA ILE A 37 -20.63 13.12 -8.10
C ILE A 37 -19.28 12.53 -7.76
N LEU A 38 -18.94 12.52 -6.48
CA LEU A 38 -17.76 11.85 -5.97
C LEU A 38 -18.09 10.37 -5.69
N LEU A 39 -17.39 9.47 -6.36
CA LEU A 39 -17.40 8.03 -6.08
C LEU A 39 -16.12 7.66 -5.35
N THR A 40 -16.21 7.03 -4.17
CA THR A 40 -15.02 6.57 -3.45
C THR A 40 -14.95 5.05 -3.42
N SER A 41 -13.73 4.52 -3.59
CA SER A 41 -13.44 3.09 -3.45
C SER A 41 -13.82 2.59 -2.07
N GLY A 42 -14.28 1.34 -2.00
CA GLY A 42 -14.48 0.67 -0.72
C GLY A 42 -13.20 0.28 -0.01
N VAL A 43 -12.08 0.28 -0.72
CA VAL A 43 -10.76 0.15 -0.12
C VAL A 43 -10.36 1.46 0.53
N HIS A 44 -9.99 1.42 1.81
CA HIS A 44 -9.57 2.60 2.55
C HIS A 44 -8.37 2.33 3.45
N VAL A 45 -7.58 3.38 3.63
CA VAL A 45 -6.37 3.39 4.46
C VAL A 45 -6.61 4.23 5.70
N TYR A 46 -6.68 3.57 6.84
CA TYR A 46 -6.81 4.21 8.13
C TYR A 46 -5.44 4.67 8.65
N LEU A 47 -5.34 5.95 9.01
CA LEU A 47 -4.17 6.56 9.67
C LEU A 47 -4.50 6.81 11.16
N PRO A 48 -4.08 5.93 12.08
CA PRO A 48 -4.48 5.99 13.48
C PRO A 48 -4.06 7.26 14.20
N ARG A 49 -2.91 7.84 13.82
CA ARG A 49 -2.38 9.04 14.47
C ARG A 49 -3.25 10.28 14.25
N HIS A 50 -3.85 10.37 13.08
CA HIS A 50 -4.68 11.52 12.67
C HIS A 50 -6.18 11.21 12.76
N GLU A 51 -6.54 9.95 13.06
CA GLU A 51 -7.92 9.47 13.11
C GLU A 51 -8.70 9.79 11.82
N ILE A 52 -8.10 9.48 10.67
CA ILE A 52 -8.68 9.67 9.34
C ILE A 52 -8.64 8.39 8.51
N ASN A 53 -9.55 8.29 7.55
CA ASN A 53 -9.50 7.32 6.47
C ASN A 53 -9.19 8.02 5.15
N VAL A 54 -8.29 7.43 4.37
CA VAL A 54 -7.87 7.92 3.05
C VAL A 54 -8.36 6.94 2.00
N HIS A 55 -9.05 7.46 0.98
CA HIS A 55 -9.65 6.68 -0.10
C HIS A 55 -9.13 7.17 -1.45
N GLU A 56 -9.02 6.25 -2.40
CA GLU A 56 -9.07 6.62 -3.81
C GLU A 56 -10.52 6.90 -4.21
N GLY A 57 -10.73 7.88 -5.06
CA GLY A 57 -12.03 8.22 -5.60
C GLY A 57 -11.96 8.82 -7.00
N PHE A 58 -13.13 9.02 -7.58
CA PHE A 58 -13.33 9.63 -8.88
C PHE A 58 -14.35 10.76 -8.74
N PHE A 59 -14.03 11.91 -9.32
CA PHE A 59 -15.06 12.90 -9.60
C PHE A 59 -15.71 12.56 -10.93
N CYS A 60 -17.02 12.39 -10.92
CA CYS A 60 -17.80 11.98 -12.08
C CYS A 60 -18.82 13.05 -12.46
N HIS A 61 -19.24 13.04 -13.71
CA HIS A 61 -20.44 13.75 -14.15
C HIS A 61 -21.47 12.78 -14.70
N MET A 62 -22.72 13.23 -14.76
CA MET A 62 -23.78 12.48 -15.42
C MET A 62 -23.81 12.86 -16.91
N ALA A 63 -23.66 11.88 -17.78
CA ALA A 63 -23.82 12.02 -19.23
C ALA A 63 -24.71 10.88 -19.74
N ASP A 64 -25.75 11.22 -20.49
CA ASP A 64 -26.70 10.25 -21.07
C ASP A 64 -27.29 9.23 -20.06
N GLY A 65 -27.43 9.64 -18.80
CA GLY A 65 -27.93 8.79 -17.71
C GLY A 65 -26.90 7.80 -17.15
N GLN A 66 -25.63 7.96 -17.49
CA GLN A 66 -24.51 7.19 -16.98
C GLN A 66 -23.50 8.10 -16.27
N LEU A 67 -22.82 7.54 -15.26
CA LEU A 67 -21.73 8.22 -14.56
C LEU A 67 -20.45 8.03 -15.36
N GLU A 68 -19.87 9.14 -15.81
CA GLU A 68 -18.59 9.18 -16.50
C GLU A 68 -17.52 9.80 -15.59
N PRO A 69 -16.39 9.11 -15.34
CA PRO A 69 -15.30 9.66 -14.52
C PRO A 69 -14.57 10.78 -15.27
N LEU A 70 -14.34 11.91 -14.59
CA LEU A 70 -13.56 13.04 -15.10
C LEU A 70 -12.10 12.93 -14.70
N TYR A 71 -11.84 12.79 -13.39
CA TYR A 71 -10.49 12.71 -12.83
C TYR A 71 -10.48 11.93 -11.51
N PHE A 72 -9.30 11.43 -11.16
CA PHE A 72 -9.04 10.70 -9.93
C PHE A 72 -8.71 11.65 -8.79
N LEU A 73 -9.10 11.26 -7.59
CA LEU A 73 -8.90 12.02 -6.37
C LEU A 73 -8.43 11.12 -5.24
N THR A 74 -7.66 11.69 -4.33
CA THR A 74 -7.53 11.18 -2.97
C THR A 74 -8.51 11.92 -2.09
N VAL A 75 -9.26 11.19 -1.26
CA VAL A 75 -10.31 11.73 -0.39
C VAL A 75 -10.02 11.36 1.06
N ILE A 76 -10.21 12.33 1.95
CA ILE A 76 -10.04 12.18 3.39
C ILE A 76 -11.40 12.26 4.08
N TYR A 77 -11.72 11.24 4.87
CA TYR A 77 -12.83 11.22 5.81
C TYR A 77 -12.33 11.15 7.25
N ASP A 78 -13.21 11.51 8.20
CA ASP A 78 -13.00 11.20 9.60
C ASP A 78 -12.92 9.67 9.84
N ARG A 79 -12.38 9.26 10.99
CA ARG A 79 -12.26 7.84 11.39
C ARG A 79 -13.53 7.01 11.22
N ALA A 80 -14.70 7.63 11.35
CA ALA A 80 -15.98 6.93 11.27
C ALA A 80 -16.52 6.79 9.83
N ASP A 81 -15.81 7.33 8.84
CA ASP A 81 -16.25 7.45 7.44
C ASP A 81 -17.57 8.20 7.29
N LYS A 82 -17.85 9.15 8.17
CA LYS A 82 -19.11 9.91 8.16
C LYS A 82 -18.92 11.29 7.56
N GLU A 83 -17.88 11.99 8.00
CA GLU A 83 -17.64 13.38 7.65
C GLU A 83 -16.53 13.49 6.61
N PHE A 84 -16.87 14.06 5.45
CA PHE A 84 -15.91 14.43 4.42
C PHE A 84 -15.04 15.58 4.95
N LEU A 85 -13.73 15.46 4.84
CA LEU A 85 -12.78 16.45 5.36
C LEU A 85 -12.03 17.20 4.27
N TYR A 86 -11.57 16.49 3.23
CA TYR A 86 -10.71 17.06 2.19
C TYR A 86 -10.61 16.14 0.97
N ASP A 87 -10.31 16.71 -0.20
CA ASP A 87 -9.96 15.99 -1.42
C ASP A 87 -8.87 16.73 -2.21
N ALA A 88 -8.08 15.99 -3.00
CA ALA A 88 -7.12 16.54 -3.95
C ALA A 88 -6.80 15.56 -5.09
N GLU A 89 -6.44 16.08 -6.26
CA GLU A 89 -5.92 15.32 -7.41
C GLU A 89 -4.43 14.94 -7.22
N GLU A 90 -4.09 14.47 -6.02
CA GLU A 90 -2.72 14.16 -5.59
C GLU A 90 -2.65 12.75 -4.99
N ASN A 91 -1.44 12.26 -4.75
CA ASN A 91 -1.20 10.99 -4.08
C ASN A 91 -1.58 11.06 -2.58
N PHE A 92 -1.57 9.92 -1.89
CA PHE A 92 -2.01 9.81 -0.50
C PHE A 92 -1.20 10.69 0.46
N VAL A 93 0.13 10.66 0.35
CA VAL A 93 1.05 11.39 1.23
C VAL A 93 0.87 12.88 1.06
N ASP A 94 0.86 13.35 -0.19
CA ASP A 94 0.74 14.77 -0.51
C ASP A 94 -0.63 15.33 -0.10
N THR A 95 -1.69 14.56 -0.31
CA THR A 95 -3.05 14.97 0.08
C THR A 95 -3.16 15.15 1.60
N VAL A 96 -2.67 14.19 2.39
CA VAL A 96 -2.67 14.29 3.86
C VAL A 96 -1.75 15.41 4.33
N HIS A 97 -0.58 15.58 3.71
CA HIS A 97 0.35 16.66 4.02
C HIS A 97 -0.29 18.05 3.82
N GLN A 98 -0.96 18.25 2.69
CA GLN A 98 -1.70 19.48 2.39
C GLN A 98 -2.82 19.72 3.39
N TRP A 99 -3.63 18.70 3.68
CA TRP A 99 -4.73 18.81 4.67
C TRP A 99 -4.23 19.17 6.06
N LEU A 100 -3.09 18.60 6.48
CA LEU A 100 -2.44 18.91 7.76
C LEU A 100 -1.78 20.30 7.79
N LYS A 101 -1.71 21.02 6.66
CA LYS A 101 -1.16 22.39 6.54
C LYS A 101 0.27 22.48 7.07
N GLY A 102 1.11 21.49 6.76
CA GLY A 102 2.54 21.47 7.11
C GLY A 102 2.86 21.17 8.58
N LYS A 103 1.92 20.58 9.34
CA LYS A 103 2.18 20.13 10.73
C LYS A 103 3.17 18.96 10.83
N CYS A 104 3.43 18.27 9.73
CA CYS A 104 4.40 17.19 9.57
C CYS A 104 5.03 17.30 8.18
N THR A 105 6.20 16.69 7.98
CA THR A 105 6.79 16.62 6.64
C THR A 105 6.27 15.39 5.87
N PRO A 106 6.36 15.37 4.53
CA PRO A 106 6.02 14.19 3.74
C PRO A 106 6.79 12.94 4.18
N GLU A 107 8.09 13.06 4.46
CA GLU A 107 8.93 11.92 4.87
C GLU A 107 8.51 11.36 6.23
N GLN A 108 7.98 12.21 7.12
CA GLN A 108 7.40 11.75 8.38
C GLN A 108 6.11 10.98 8.16
N LEU A 109 5.25 11.47 7.25
CA LEU A 109 4.00 10.80 6.88
C LEU A 109 4.24 9.46 6.20
N GLU A 110 5.21 9.37 5.29
CA GLU A 110 5.56 8.13 4.60
C GLU A 110 5.86 6.98 5.57
N GLN A 111 6.49 7.30 6.71
CA GLN A 111 6.86 6.32 7.74
C GLN A 111 5.73 6.02 8.73
N GLU A 112 4.58 6.70 8.66
CA GLU A 112 3.48 6.46 9.58
C GLU A 112 2.85 5.07 9.35
N PRO A 113 2.57 4.34 10.45
CA PRO A 113 1.86 3.08 10.34
C PRO A 113 0.41 3.34 9.95
N CYS A 114 -0.10 2.59 8.99
CA CYS A 114 -1.49 2.62 8.55
C CYS A 114 -2.08 1.21 8.47
N GLU A 115 -3.40 1.14 8.39
CA GLU A 115 -4.17 -0.10 8.29
C GLU A 115 -5.02 -0.04 7.02
N VAL A 116 -5.05 -1.12 6.25
CA VAL A 116 -5.91 -1.21 5.04
C VAL A 116 -7.15 -2.03 5.35
N LYS A 117 -8.29 -1.54 4.89
CA LYS A 117 -9.59 -2.20 4.99
C LYS A 117 -10.30 -2.19 3.63
N GLY A 118 -11.33 -3.02 3.52
CA GLY A 118 -12.13 -3.12 2.28
C GLY A 118 -11.45 -3.90 1.16
N ILE A 119 -10.36 -4.64 1.45
CA ILE A 119 -9.81 -5.64 0.53
C ILE A 119 -10.37 -7.01 0.92
N LYS A 120 -10.88 -7.79 -0.05
CA LYS A 120 -11.14 -9.22 0.18
C LYS A 120 -9.78 -9.87 0.47
N GLU A 121 -9.66 -10.55 1.60
CA GLU A 121 -8.41 -11.15 2.08
C GLU A 121 -7.76 -12.02 1.00
N ASP A 122 -6.83 -11.47 0.22
CA ASP A 122 -5.77 -12.15 -0.53
C ASP A 122 -4.97 -11.15 -1.40
N ILE A 123 -4.27 -10.19 -0.76
CA ILE A 123 -3.08 -9.62 -1.42
C ILE A 123 -2.00 -10.71 -1.39
N VAL A 124 -2.01 -11.54 -2.43
CA VAL A 124 -1.01 -12.57 -2.71
C VAL A 124 0.33 -11.89 -2.97
N TYR A 125 1.32 -12.26 -2.16
CA TYR A 125 2.74 -12.02 -2.42
C TYR A 125 3.10 -12.50 -3.84
N GLY A 126 3.47 -11.57 -4.72
CA GLY A 126 4.32 -11.85 -5.88
C GLY A 126 5.52 -10.91 -5.82
N LYS A 127 6.75 -11.29 -5.50
CA LYS A 127 7.44 -12.58 -5.48
C LYS A 127 8.42 -12.58 -4.32
N SER A 128 8.39 -13.63 -3.50
CA SER A 128 9.59 -14.06 -2.77
C SER A 128 10.68 -14.37 -3.80
N ILE A 129 11.73 -13.55 -3.88
CA ILE A 129 13.01 -14.03 -4.39
C ILE A 129 13.44 -15.13 -3.43
N GLN A 130 13.38 -16.36 -3.91
CA GLN A 130 13.77 -17.56 -3.20
C GLN A 130 15.16 -17.36 -2.61
N THR A 131 15.25 -17.34 -1.28
CA THR A 131 16.48 -17.68 -0.59
C THR A 131 16.75 -19.13 -0.92
N GLY A 132 17.61 -19.38 -1.91
CA GLY A 132 18.11 -20.71 -2.25
C GLY A 132 19.01 -21.23 -1.14
N GLY A 133 18.44 -21.54 0.02
CA GLY A 133 19.03 -22.36 1.06
C GLY A 133 18.69 -23.82 0.77
N SER A 134 19.45 -24.45 -0.13
CA SER A 134 19.41 -25.91 -0.23
C SER A 134 20.23 -26.50 0.90
N GLY A 135 19.52 -27.03 1.89
CA GLY A 135 19.76 -28.29 2.59
C GLY A 135 21.21 -28.64 2.92
N GLY A 136 21.54 -28.57 4.21
CA GLY A 136 22.81 -29.00 4.74
C GLY A 136 23.05 -30.52 4.67
N ASN A 137 24.29 -30.88 4.99
CA ASN A 137 24.51 -31.95 5.95
C ASN A 137 25.79 -31.68 6.76
N PRO A 138 25.75 -31.84 8.10
CA PRO A 138 26.91 -31.72 8.98
C PRO A 138 27.57 -33.09 9.16
N CYS A 139 28.88 -33.19 8.95
CA CYS A 139 29.78 -34.22 9.51
C CYS A 139 31.21 -33.71 9.23
N ARG A 140 32.03 -33.48 10.27
CA ARG A 140 33.18 -34.33 10.63
C ARG A 140 34.05 -34.65 9.40
N ASP A 141 35.30 -34.23 9.30
CA ASP A 141 36.37 -34.37 10.27
C ASP A 141 37.54 -33.46 9.86
N GLY A 142 38.43 -33.18 10.81
CA GLY A 142 39.53 -32.25 10.65
C GLY A 142 40.53 -32.60 9.55
N THR A 143 41.26 -31.59 9.08
CA THR A 143 42.74 -31.54 9.07
C THR A 143 43.16 -30.20 8.45
N ALA A 144 43.99 -29.47 9.18
CA ALA A 144 44.70 -28.27 8.73
C ALA A 144 45.84 -28.62 7.75
N CYS A 145 46.41 -27.57 7.14
CA CYS A 145 47.69 -27.54 6.40
C CYS A 145 47.59 -28.03 4.94
N GLY A 146 48.23 -27.43 3.94
CA GLY A 146 49.19 -26.34 3.86
C GLY A 146 49.86 -26.39 2.48
N SER A 147 50.11 -25.21 1.90
CA SER A 147 51.11 -24.88 0.86
C SER A 147 51.15 -25.60 -0.52
N PRO A 148 51.49 -24.86 -1.60
CA PRO A 148 51.69 -25.42 -2.94
C PRO A 148 53.11 -25.99 -3.10
N GLY A 149 53.22 -27.24 -3.57
CA GLY A 149 54.49 -27.97 -3.67
C GLY A 149 54.65 -28.74 -4.98
N ARG A 150 55.71 -28.37 -5.69
CA ARG A 150 56.29 -28.88 -6.95
C ARG A 150 56.56 -30.41 -7.06
N HIS A 151 56.53 -30.86 -8.33
CA HIS A 151 57.44 -31.76 -9.07
C HIS A 151 57.40 -33.31 -9.01
N HIS A 152 57.65 -33.87 -10.21
CA HIS A 152 58.03 -35.23 -10.66
C HIS A 152 56.93 -36.32 -10.64
N GLY A 153 56.74 -37.19 -11.63
CA GLY A 153 57.58 -37.61 -12.77
C GLY A 153 57.67 -39.14 -12.81
N LYS A 154 57.23 -39.74 -13.92
CA LYS A 154 57.34 -41.16 -14.36
C LYS A 154 56.41 -42.20 -13.72
N ARG A 155 55.56 -42.80 -14.56
CA ARG A 155 55.79 -44.15 -15.13
C ARG A 155 55.11 -44.26 -16.48
#